data_AF-A0A6C0HJ29-F1
#
_entry.id   AF-A0A6C0HJ29-F1
#
_cell.length_a   1.000
_cell.length_b   1.000
_cell.length_c   1.000
_cell.angle_alpha   90.00
_cell.angle_beta   90.00
_cell.angle_gamma   90.00
#
_symmetry.space_group_name_H-M   'P 1'
#
loop_
_entity.id
_entity.type
_entity.pdbx_description
1 polymer ?
#
loop_
_entity_poly.entity_id
_entity_poly.type
_entity_poly.pdbx_seq_one_letter_code
_entity_poly.pdbx_strand_id
1 'polypeptide(L)'
;MDILYYSNYCIHSKKIIAYLVKENLTNKLNCICIDKRQRDAFTNQTYILLDDGKKIMLPPNVHNVPALLLVKQNYRVVLGDEILPILHPLVKRQRDAAVAHSGGEPMAYSIGGGSANVVSEKYTSYNLTPEELSAKGSSNNRQMANYVPADHSNFTIPTPPDNYRPDKIGSGVSLDDLQHKRNADVNQFFPNTSPYMPGQSASI
;
A
#
# COMPACT_ATOMS: atom_id res chain seq x y z
N MET A 1 -23.61 23.75 -2.88
CA MET A 1 -23.69 23.07 -1.57
C MET A 1 -25.03 23.42 -0.95
N ASP A 2 -25.63 22.50 -0.21
CA ASP A 2 -26.86 22.81 0.55
C ASP A 2 -26.50 23.55 1.85
N ILE A 3 -27.41 24.39 2.33
CA ILE A 3 -27.15 25.31 3.45
C ILE A 3 -28.06 24.92 4.61
N LEU A 4 -27.47 24.66 5.78
CA LEU A 4 -28.20 24.37 7.01
C LEU A 4 -28.20 25.59 7.91
N TYR A 5 -29.39 26.11 8.20
CA TYR A 5 -29.62 27.13 9.20
C TYR A 5 -29.91 26.48 10.55
N TYR A 6 -29.14 26.86 11.56
CA TYR A 6 -29.29 26.34 12.91
C TYR A 6 -29.18 27.45 13.97
N SER A 7 -29.58 27.12 15.19
CA SER A 7 -29.50 27.99 16.36
C SER A 7 -28.98 27.19 17.55
N ASN A 8 -28.10 27.79 18.36
CA ASN A 8 -27.56 27.14 19.55
C ASN A 8 -28.57 27.05 20.70
N TYR A 9 -29.68 27.79 20.63
CA TYR A 9 -30.73 27.77 21.65
C TYR A 9 -31.81 26.71 21.39
N CYS A 10 -31.86 26.14 20.18
CA CYS A 10 -32.85 25.15 19.80
C CYS A 10 -32.36 23.72 20.07
N ILE A 11 -33.17 22.93 20.81
CA ILE A 11 -32.85 21.53 21.15
C ILE A 11 -32.82 20.66 19.88
N HIS A 12 -33.76 20.84 18.96
CA HIS A 12 -33.81 20.09 17.69
C HIS A 12 -32.60 20.37 16.82
N SER A 13 -32.13 21.62 16.79
CA SER A 13 -30.90 22.00 16.08
C SER A 13 -29.68 21.28 16.65
N LYS A 14 -29.53 21.24 17.99
CA LYS A 14 -28.43 20.52 18.64
C LYS A 14 -28.41 19.03 18.27
N LYS A 15 -29.58 18.38 18.20
CA LYS A 15 -29.69 16.97 17.79
C LYS A 15 -29.18 16.76 16.36
N ILE A 16 -29.58 17.63 15.42
CA ILE A 16 -29.14 17.53 14.01
C ILE A 16 -27.65 17.82 13.87
N ILE A 17 -27.12 18.83 14.57
CA ILE A 17 -25.69 19.16 14.55
C ILE A 17 -24.87 17.99 15.11
N ALA A 18 -25.29 17.39 16.22
CA ALA A 18 -24.62 16.23 16.79
C ALA A 18 -24.60 15.05 15.81
N TYR A 19 -25.70 14.82 15.07
CA TYR A 19 -25.75 13.82 14.01
C TYR A 19 -24.77 14.13 12.87
N LEU A 20 -24.72 15.39 12.42
CA LEU A 20 -23.83 15.82 11.33
C LEU A 20 -22.34 15.66 11.67
N VAL A 21 -21.95 15.98 12.91
CA VAL A 21 -20.58 15.80 13.40
C VAL A 21 -20.24 14.31 13.47
N LYS A 22 -21.14 13.48 14.02
CA LYS A 22 -20.92 12.03 14.11
C LYS A 22 -20.70 11.37 12.74
N GLU A 23 -21.40 11.85 11.71
CA GLU A 23 -21.35 11.30 10.36
C GLU A 23 -20.33 11.99 9.43
N ASN A 24 -19.52 12.92 9.96
CA ASN A 24 -18.53 13.70 9.19
C ASN A 24 -19.12 14.40 7.95
N LEU A 25 -20.35 14.91 8.06
CA LEU A 25 -21.05 15.59 6.96
C LEU A 25 -20.78 17.10 6.89
N THR A 26 -19.96 17.62 7.80
CA THR A 26 -19.59 19.05 7.88
C THR A 26 -18.97 19.59 6.59
N ASN A 27 -18.26 18.76 5.83
CA ASN A 27 -17.63 19.17 4.57
C ASN A 27 -18.61 19.24 3.37
N LYS A 28 -19.80 18.64 3.49
CA LYS A 28 -20.79 18.57 2.39
C LYS A 28 -21.87 19.65 2.50
N LEU A 29 -22.02 20.25 3.68
CA LEU A 29 -23.06 21.21 4.00
C LEU A 29 -22.43 22.50 4.53
N ASN A 30 -23.02 23.64 4.18
CA ASN A 30 -22.64 24.90 4.78
C ASN A 30 -23.55 25.17 5.98
N CYS A 31 -22.99 25.18 7.20
CA CYS A 31 -23.75 25.38 8.43
C CYS A 31 -23.68 26.85 8.86
N ILE A 32 -24.83 27.52 8.97
CA ILE A 32 -24.94 28.94 9.36
C ILE A 32 -25.73 29.08 10.65
N CYS A 33 -25.12 29.68 11.67
CA CYS A 33 -25.78 30.10 12.89
C CYS A 33 -26.68 31.31 12.64
N ILE A 34 -27.95 31.26 13.03
CA ILE A 34 -28.88 32.41 12.90
C ILE A 34 -29.14 33.16 14.21
N ASP A 35 -28.31 32.93 15.23
CA ASP A 35 -28.47 33.53 16.55
C ASP A 35 -28.24 35.06 16.51
N LYS A 36 -27.22 35.51 15.76
CA LYS A 36 -26.88 36.93 15.57
C LYS A 36 -27.64 37.53 14.39
N ARG A 37 -28.97 37.59 14.50
CA ARG A 37 -29.81 38.24 13.47
C ARG A 37 -30.13 39.69 13.83
N GLN A 38 -30.00 40.59 12.85
CA GLN A 38 -30.34 42.00 12.96
C GLN A 38 -31.35 42.37 11.87
N ARG A 39 -32.44 43.05 12.24
CA ARG A 39 -33.34 43.66 11.26
C ARG A 39 -32.79 45.01 10.85
N ASP A 40 -32.68 45.22 9.56
CA ASP A 40 -32.36 46.52 9.01
C ASP A 40 -33.62 47.39 8.99
N ALA A 41 -33.51 48.60 9.54
CA ALA A 41 -34.65 49.50 9.76
C ALA A 41 -35.19 50.08 8.45
N PHE A 42 -34.36 50.17 7.40
CA PHE A 42 -34.73 50.76 6.12
C PHE A 42 -35.40 49.77 5.18
N THR A 43 -34.92 48.52 5.16
CA THR A 43 -35.40 47.49 4.22
C THR A 43 -36.37 46.49 4.87
N ASN A 44 -36.52 46.51 6.20
CA ASN A 44 -37.24 45.50 7.00
C ASN A 44 -36.74 44.06 6.79
N GLN A 45 -35.60 43.89 6.11
CA GLN A 45 -35.01 42.58 5.86
C GLN A 45 -34.14 42.15 7.04
N THR A 46 -34.12 40.85 7.32
CA THR A 46 -33.34 40.28 8.42
C THR A 46 -31.99 39.82 7.90
N TYR A 47 -30.91 40.35 8.46
CA TYR A 47 -29.54 39.96 8.18
C TYR A 47 -28.99 39.10 9.31
N ILE A 48 -28.16 38.13 8.97
CA ILE A 48 -27.37 37.33 9.90
C ILE A 48 -25.94 37.87 9.88
N LEU A 49 -25.41 38.20 11.05
CA LEU A 49 -24.01 38.55 11.23
C LEU A 49 -23.19 37.28 11.47
N LEU A 50 -22.30 36.95 10.53
CA LEU A 50 -21.35 35.85 10.67
C LEU A 50 -20.23 36.26 11.63
N ASP A 51 -19.54 35.28 12.19
CA ASP A 51 -18.43 35.53 13.12
C ASP A 51 -17.26 36.26 12.44
N ASP A 52 -17.12 36.13 11.12
CA ASP A 52 -16.18 36.89 10.28
C ASP A 52 -16.56 38.38 10.10
N GLY A 53 -17.68 38.84 10.67
CA GLY A 53 -18.21 40.20 10.50
C GLY A 53 -18.97 40.44 9.19
N LYS A 54 -19.07 39.43 8.31
CA LYS A 54 -19.87 39.48 7.09
C LYS A 54 -21.37 39.43 7.42
N LYS A 55 -22.18 40.19 6.67
CA LYS A 55 -23.64 40.17 6.78
C LYS A 55 -24.23 39.33 5.64
N ILE A 56 -24.99 38.30 5.97
CA ILE A 56 -25.73 37.47 5.00
C ILE A 56 -27.22 37.73 5.16
N MET A 57 -27.95 37.80 4.05
CA MET A 57 -29.40 37.99 4.07
C MET A 57 -30.10 36.68 4.39
N LEU A 58 -31.00 36.70 5.38
CA LEU A 58 -31.83 35.54 5.69
C LEU A 58 -32.96 35.44 4.64
N PRO A 59 -33.10 34.31 3.92
CA PRO A 59 -34.21 34.13 3.00
C PRO A 59 -35.55 34.18 3.74
N PRO A 60 -36.60 34.82 3.18
CA PRO A 60 -37.89 34.93 3.83
C PRO A 60 -38.56 33.57 4.05
N ASN A 61 -38.19 32.54 3.29
CA ASN A 61 -38.74 31.19 3.39
C ASN A 61 -38.28 30.44 4.65
N VAL A 62 -37.29 30.97 5.38
CA VAL A 62 -36.74 30.33 6.58
C VAL A 62 -37.33 31.01 7.82
N HIS A 63 -38.43 30.45 8.33
CA HIS A 63 -39.12 30.97 9.53
C HIS A 63 -38.72 30.24 10.81
N ASN A 64 -38.49 28.93 10.72
CA ASN A 64 -38.23 28.05 11.85
C ASN A 64 -36.87 27.38 11.72
N VAL A 65 -36.30 26.95 12.84
CA VAL A 65 -34.98 26.32 12.92
C VAL A 65 -35.11 25.01 13.69
N PRO A 66 -34.53 23.89 13.23
CA PRO A 66 -33.56 23.75 12.13
C PRO A 66 -34.20 23.78 10.74
N ALA A 67 -33.50 24.39 9.77
CA ALA A 67 -33.94 24.46 8.37
C ALA A 67 -32.79 24.12 7.42
N LEU A 68 -33.03 23.19 6.51
CA LEU A 68 -32.12 22.84 5.41
C LEU A 68 -32.63 23.45 4.11
N LEU A 69 -31.82 24.32 3.51
CA LEU A 69 -32.04 24.88 2.19
C LEU A 69 -31.31 24.04 1.14
N LEU A 70 -32.08 23.34 0.33
CA LEU A 70 -31.60 22.49 -0.75
C LEU A 70 -31.42 23.33 -2.01
N VAL A 71 -30.19 23.79 -2.24
CA VAL A 71 -29.88 24.66 -3.38
C VAL A 71 -30.05 23.89 -4.70
N LYS A 72 -29.76 22.58 -4.69
CA LYS A 72 -29.91 21.73 -5.88
C LYS A 72 -31.36 21.39 -6.24
N GLN A 73 -32.29 21.57 -5.30
CA GLN A 73 -33.71 21.22 -5.48
C GLN A 73 -34.57 22.49 -5.51
N ASN A 74 -34.30 23.39 -6.45
CA ASN A 74 -35.07 24.62 -6.66
C ASN A 74 -35.24 25.48 -5.39
N TYR A 75 -34.19 25.59 -4.57
CA TYR A 75 -34.21 26.33 -3.31
C TYR A 75 -35.32 25.88 -2.34
N ARG A 76 -35.66 24.59 -2.37
CA ARG A 76 -36.61 24.00 -1.42
C ARG A 76 -36.07 24.09 0.01
N VAL A 77 -36.90 24.57 0.93
CA VAL A 77 -36.62 24.57 2.36
C VAL A 77 -37.28 23.35 3.00
N VAL A 78 -36.52 22.60 3.78
CA VAL A 78 -37.00 21.47 4.59
C VAL A 78 -36.76 21.80 6.05
N LEU A 79 -37.75 21.54 6.89
CA LEU A 79 -37.78 22.02 8.27
C LEU A 79 -37.79 20.84 9.24
N GLY A 80 -37.18 21.02 10.41
CA GLY A 80 -37.29 20.09 11.52
C GLY A 80 -36.67 18.71 11.25
N ASP A 81 -37.39 17.67 11.66
CA ASP A 81 -36.89 16.28 11.64
C ASP A 81 -36.90 15.66 10.23
N GLU A 82 -37.60 16.27 9.26
CA GLU A 82 -37.60 15.85 7.84
C GLU A 82 -36.22 16.00 7.17
N ILE A 83 -35.31 16.74 7.80
CA ILE A 83 -33.93 16.90 7.37
C ILE A 83 -33.18 15.55 7.46
N LEU A 84 -33.45 14.73 8.47
CA LEU A 84 -32.72 13.47 8.72
C LEU A 84 -32.90 12.45 7.58
N PRO A 85 -34.12 12.13 7.10
CA PRO A 85 -34.34 11.27 5.94
C PRO A 85 -33.55 11.66 4.69
N ILE A 86 -33.35 12.96 4.46
CA ILE A 86 -32.61 13.47 3.30
C ILE A 86 -31.11 13.24 3.45
N LEU A 87 -30.59 13.32 4.68
CA LEU A 87 -29.18 13.11 4.98
C LEU A 87 -28.81 11.61 5.02
N HIS A 88 -29.72 10.75 5.48
CA HIS A 88 -29.51 9.30 5.55
C HIS A 88 -28.89 8.65 4.30
N PRO A 89 -29.38 8.87 3.06
CA PRO A 89 -28.78 8.27 1.87
C PRO A 89 -27.36 8.76 1.60
N LEU A 90 -27.01 10.00 1.97
CA LEU A 90 -25.65 10.53 1.83
C LEU A 90 -24.68 9.84 2.78
N VAL A 91 -25.14 9.59 4.01
CA VAL A 91 -24.38 8.85 5.02
C VAL A 91 -24.21 7.39 4.60
N LYS A 92 -25.29 6.74 4.16
CA LYS A 92 -25.25 5.35 3.72
C LYS A 92 -24.23 5.16 2.60
N ARG A 93 -24.26 6.02 1.56
CA ARG A 93 -23.28 5.97 0.47
C ARG A 93 -21.84 6.12 0.96
N GLN A 94 -21.59 6.98 1.95
CA GLN A 94 -20.26 7.18 2.51
C GLN A 94 -19.78 5.96 3.30
N ARG A 95 -20.66 5.33 4.08
CA ARG A 95 -20.38 4.07 4.78
C ARG A 95 -20.14 2.94 3.79
N ASP A 96 -21.00 2.78 2.81
CA ASP A 96 -20.88 1.74 1.79
C ASP A 96 -19.55 1.88 1.02
N ALA A 97 -19.12 3.09 0.69
CA ALA A 97 -17.83 3.34 0.04
C ALA A 97 -16.62 3.00 0.93
N ALA A 98 -16.71 3.27 2.24
CA ALA A 98 -15.65 2.90 3.19
C ALA A 98 -15.53 1.38 3.35
N VAL A 99 -16.65 0.68 3.25
CA VAL A 99 -16.76 -0.77 3.46
C VAL A 99 -16.58 -1.57 2.16
N ALA A 100 -16.69 -0.92 0.99
CA ALA A 100 -16.54 -1.55 -0.32
C ALA A 100 -15.18 -2.28 -0.49
N HIS A 101 -14.12 -1.77 0.14
CA HIS A 101 -12.79 -2.38 0.08
C HIS A 101 -12.61 -3.55 1.06
N SER A 102 -13.44 -3.64 2.10
CA SER A 102 -13.35 -4.66 3.16
C SER A 102 -14.48 -5.69 3.12
N GLY A 103 -15.36 -5.64 2.10
CA GLY A 103 -16.37 -6.66 1.87
C GLY A 103 -17.53 -6.71 2.88
N GLY A 104 -17.78 -5.64 3.64
CA GLY A 104 -18.94 -5.60 4.55
C GLY A 104 -18.63 -5.89 6.01
N GLU A 105 -17.60 -6.68 6.27
CA GLU A 105 -17.34 -7.23 7.61
C GLU A 105 -16.04 -6.65 8.20
N PRO A 106 -16.00 -6.43 9.53
CA PRO A 106 -14.75 -6.11 10.20
C PRO A 106 -13.81 -7.30 10.03
N MET A 107 -12.70 -7.11 9.31
CA MET A 107 -11.67 -8.14 9.22
C MET A 107 -11.17 -8.44 10.64
N ALA A 108 -11.25 -9.71 11.06
CA ALA A 108 -10.53 -10.16 12.23
C ALA A 108 -9.06 -9.79 12.04
N TYR A 109 -8.43 -9.25 13.08
CA TYR A 109 -7.02 -8.88 13.06
C TYR A 109 -6.21 -10.02 12.42
N SER A 110 -5.62 -9.77 11.25
CA SER A 110 -4.66 -10.69 10.67
C SER A 110 -3.30 -10.26 11.19
N ILE A 111 -2.78 -10.96 12.21
CA ILE A 111 -1.33 -10.98 12.41
C ILE A 111 -0.81 -11.69 11.17
N GLY A 112 -0.25 -10.93 10.24
CA GLY A 112 0.13 -11.37 8.91
C GLY A 112 0.95 -12.66 8.97
N GLY A 113 0.28 -13.78 8.67
CA GLY A 113 0.89 -15.06 8.36
C GLY A 113 1.51 -15.01 6.98
N GLY A 114 2.55 -14.19 6.82
CA GLY A 114 3.51 -14.35 5.74
C GLY A 114 4.55 -15.34 6.23
N SER A 115 4.72 -16.46 5.53
CA SER A 115 5.72 -17.50 5.73
C SER A 115 7.19 -17.04 5.62
N ALA A 116 7.47 -15.75 5.80
CA ALA A 116 8.74 -15.11 5.51
C ALA A 116 9.15 -14.01 6.50
N ASN A 117 8.49 -13.83 7.64
CA ASN A 117 8.80 -12.74 8.57
C ASN A 117 9.16 -13.24 9.97
N VAL A 118 10.40 -12.98 10.37
CA VAL A 118 10.87 -13.00 11.76
C VAL A 118 9.98 -12.06 12.57
N VAL A 119 9.28 -12.57 13.58
CA VAL A 119 8.33 -11.81 14.39
C VAL A 119 9.06 -11.25 15.61
N SER A 120 8.76 -10.00 16.02
CA SER A 120 9.42 -9.43 17.19
C SER A 120 9.05 -10.17 18.47
N GLU A 121 10.02 -10.29 19.38
CA GLU A 121 9.95 -11.03 20.65
C GLU A 121 8.86 -10.53 21.63
N LYS A 122 8.12 -9.47 21.25
CA LYS A 122 7.06 -8.88 22.08
C LYS A 122 5.81 -9.77 22.19
N TYR A 123 5.68 -10.77 21.34
CA TYR A 123 4.57 -11.72 21.36
C TYR A 123 5.07 -13.15 21.59
N THR A 124 4.83 -13.65 22.80
CA THR A 124 5.19 -15.00 23.24
C THR A 124 4.29 -16.06 22.59
N SER A 125 4.87 -17.13 22.05
CA SER A 125 4.11 -18.31 21.60
C SER A 125 3.54 -19.08 22.80
N TYR A 126 2.28 -19.50 22.73
CA TYR A 126 1.58 -20.14 23.86
C TYR A 126 2.18 -21.48 24.34
N ASN A 127 3.09 -22.07 23.58
CA ASN A 127 3.71 -23.38 23.84
C ASN A 127 5.11 -23.30 24.48
N LEU A 128 5.49 -22.16 25.07
CA LEU A 128 6.79 -21.95 25.72
C LEU A 128 6.78 -22.36 27.19
N THR A 129 7.83 -23.05 27.65
CA THR A 129 8.00 -23.37 29.08
C THR A 129 8.56 -22.15 29.84
N PRO A 130 8.34 -22.04 31.16
CA PRO A 130 8.85 -20.91 31.95
C PRO A 130 10.38 -20.72 31.89
N GLU A 131 11.13 -21.80 31.71
CA GLU A 131 12.59 -21.79 31.55
C GLU A 131 13.01 -21.13 30.23
N GLU A 132 12.25 -21.36 29.16
CA GLU A 132 12.49 -20.78 27.84
C GLU A 132 12.01 -19.33 27.73
N LEU A 133 11.09 -18.90 28.60
CA LEU A 133 10.68 -17.51 28.77
C LEU A 133 11.67 -16.68 29.61
N SER A 134 12.66 -17.33 30.21
CA SER A 134 13.72 -16.64 30.96
C SER A 134 14.61 -15.83 30.01
N ALA A 135 15.19 -14.74 30.51
CA ALA A 135 16.16 -13.93 29.77
C ALA A 135 17.43 -14.71 29.33
N LYS A 136 17.64 -15.90 29.89
CA LYS A 136 18.72 -16.84 29.51
C LYS A 136 18.26 -17.94 28.54
N GLY A 137 16.98 -17.98 28.17
CA GLY A 137 16.41 -18.99 27.28
C GLY A 137 16.74 -18.74 25.81
N SER A 138 16.92 -19.81 25.04
CA SER A 138 17.23 -19.75 23.59
C SER A 138 15.99 -19.70 22.71
N SER A 139 14.84 -19.28 23.26
CA SER A 139 13.54 -19.24 22.56
C SER A 139 13.57 -18.43 21.25
N ASN A 140 14.45 -17.43 21.15
CA ASN A 140 14.62 -16.61 19.95
C ASN A 140 14.96 -17.44 18.70
N ASN A 141 15.67 -18.57 18.88
CA ASN A 141 16.09 -19.42 17.78
C ASN A 141 14.97 -20.32 17.23
N ARG A 142 13.81 -20.40 17.90
CA ARG A 142 12.69 -21.26 17.45
C ARG A 142 12.04 -20.76 16.16
N GLN A 143 12.09 -19.45 15.92
CA GLN A 143 11.57 -18.88 14.67
C GLN A 143 12.54 -19.03 13.49
N MET A 144 13.77 -19.48 13.74
CA MET A 144 14.79 -19.71 12.72
C MET A 144 14.65 -21.10 12.07
N ALA A 145 13.44 -21.45 11.60
CA ALA A 145 13.19 -22.78 11.01
C ALA A 145 14.09 -23.11 9.81
N ASN A 146 14.56 -22.08 9.08
CA ASN A 146 15.45 -22.20 7.93
C ASN A 146 16.82 -21.52 8.13
N TYR A 147 17.12 -21.00 9.33
CA TYR A 147 18.34 -20.22 9.58
C TYR A 147 19.18 -20.86 10.69
N VAL A 148 20.49 -20.70 10.60
CA VAL A 148 21.45 -21.15 11.61
C VAL A 148 21.98 -19.92 12.35
N PRO A 149 22.10 -19.95 13.69
CA PRO A 149 22.67 -18.82 14.43
C PRO A 149 24.12 -18.56 13.99
N ALA A 150 24.51 -17.29 13.89
CA ALA A 150 25.84 -16.88 13.46
C ALA A 150 26.97 -17.37 14.39
N ASP A 151 26.65 -17.70 15.63
CA ASP A 151 27.62 -18.12 16.66
C ASP A 151 27.99 -19.62 16.59
N HIS A 152 27.42 -20.37 15.63
CA HIS A 152 27.66 -21.80 15.50
C HIS A 152 28.91 -22.10 14.65
N SER A 153 30.09 -22.05 15.26
CA SER A 153 31.41 -22.12 14.60
C SER A 153 31.82 -23.49 14.02
N ASN A 154 31.01 -24.55 14.14
CA ASN A 154 31.41 -25.94 13.81
C ASN A 154 30.46 -26.66 12.84
N PHE A 155 30.00 -26.02 11.76
CA PHE A 155 29.21 -26.73 10.73
C PHE A 155 30.12 -27.17 9.57
N THR A 156 30.54 -28.44 9.56
CA THR A 156 31.26 -29.03 8.41
C THR A 156 30.23 -29.66 7.46
N ILE A 157 30.11 -29.11 6.25
CA ILE A 157 29.20 -29.65 5.23
C ILE A 157 29.83 -30.93 4.66
N PRO A 158 29.11 -32.07 4.60
CA PRO A 158 29.62 -33.28 3.98
C PRO A 158 29.70 -33.07 2.46
N THR A 159 30.90 -32.82 1.96
CA THR A 159 31.16 -32.81 0.51
C THR A 159 31.53 -34.21 0.05
N PRO A 160 31.10 -34.63 -1.15
CA PRO A 160 31.54 -35.89 -1.75
C PRO A 160 33.07 -35.88 -1.95
N PRO A 161 33.73 -37.05 -1.98
CA PRO A 161 35.17 -37.13 -2.15
C PRO A 161 35.59 -36.55 -3.52
N ASP A 162 36.58 -35.66 -3.51
CA ASP A 162 37.17 -35.04 -4.70
C ASP A 162 37.97 -36.07 -5.53
N ASN A 163 37.27 -36.92 -6.26
CA ASN A 163 37.85 -37.93 -7.15
C ASN A 163 38.03 -37.43 -8.59
N TYR A 164 38.09 -36.11 -8.79
CA TYR A 164 38.24 -35.51 -10.11
C TYR A 164 39.58 -35.92 -10.76
N ARG A 165 39.50 -36.53 -11.94
CA ARG A 165 40.65 -36.78 -12.82
C ARG A 165 40.51 -35.90 -14.06
N PRO A 166 41.43 -34.97 -14.34
CA PRO A 166 41.34 -34.12 -15.53
C PRO A 166 41.55 -34.94 -16.81
N ASP A 167 40.67 -34.75 -17.80
CA ASP A 167 40.79 -35.26 -19.18
C ASP A 167 41.92 -34.53 -19.94
N LYS A 168 43.15 -34.69 -19.47
CA LYS A 168 44.34 -34.35 -20.25
C LYS A 168 44.67 -35.55 -21.13
N ILE A 169 45.15 -35.28 -22.34
CA ILE A 169 45.67 -36.28 -23.28
C ILE A 169 46.51 -37.27 -22.46
N GLY A 170 46.07 -38.52 -22.39
CA GLY A 170 46.60 -39.50 -21.42
C GLY A 170 48.12 -39.54 -21.44
N SER A 171 48.72 -39.86 -20.29
CA SER A 171 50.16 -39.86 -19.99
C SER A 171 51.05 -40.78 -20.88
N GLY A 172 50.54 -41.23 -22.04
CA GLY A 172 51.21 -42.09 -23.00
C GLY A 172 51.18 -41.58 -24.44
N VAL A 173 50.76 -40.33 -24.70
CA VAL A 173 50.87 -39.72 -26.04
C VAL A 173 51.85 -38.57 -25.98
N SER A 174 53.01 -38.73 -26.63
CA SER A 174 54.02 -37.67 -26.69
C SER A 174 53.63 -36.63 -27.75
N LEU A 175 54.17 -35.41 -27.61
CA LEU A 175 53.98 -34.36 -28.61
C LEU A 175 54.49 -34.81 -30.00
N ASP A 176 55.53 -35.64 -30.02
CA ASP A 176 56.15 -36.16 -31.23
C ASP A 176 55.22 -37.11 -32.00
N ASP A 177 54.47 -37.96 -31.28
CA ASP A 177 53.47 -38.86 -31.87
C ASP A 177 52.35 -38.06 -32.55
N LEU A 178 51.93 -36.96 -31.93
CA LEU A 178 50.92 -36.06 -32.48
C LEU A 178 51.43 -35.31 -33.73
N GLN A 179 52.70 -34.89 -33.73
CA GLN A 179 53.31 -34.26 -34.90
C GLN A 179 53.46 -35.24 -36.06
N HIS A 180 53.86 -36.49 -35.79
CA HIS A 180 53.96 -37.53 -36.80
C HIS A 180 52.60 -37.82 -37.46
N LYS A 181 51.55 -38.01 -36.65
CA LYS A 181 50.18 -38.18 -37.18
C LYS A 181 49.76 -36.99 -38.05
N ARG A 182 49.98 -35.75 -37.59
CA ARG A 182 49.64 -34.55 -38.37
C ARG A 182 50.37 -34.51 -39.71
N ASN A 183 51.67 -34.80 -39.74
CA ASN A 183 52.45 -34.77 -40.98
C ASN A 183 52.04 -35.88 -41.95
N ALA A 184 51.68 -37.07 -41.44
CA ALA A 184 51.15 -38.15 -42.26
C ALA A 184 49.81 -37.76 -42.90
N ASP A 185 48.89 -37.19 -42.12
CA ASP A 185 47.57 -36.76 -42.60
C ASP A 185 47.69 -35.63 -43.65
N VAL A 186 48.52 -34.61 -43.40
CA VAL A 186 48.68 -33.48 -44.35
C VAL A 186 49.20 -33.95 -45.71
N ASN A 187 50.17 -34.87 -45.75
CA ASN A 187 50.68 -35.42 -47.00
C ASN A 187 49.66 -36.27 -47.75
N GLN A 188 48.70 -36.90 -47.06
CA GLN A 188 47.63 -37.65 -47.70
C GLN A 188 46.64 -36.72 -48.42
N PHE A 189 46.38 -35.53 -47.88
CA PHE A 189 45.42 -34.58 -48.46
C PHE A 189 46.03 -33.57 -49.44
N PHE A 190 47.34 -33.31 -49.36
CA PHE A 190 48.05 -32.34 -50.21
C PHE A 190 49.40 -32.90 -50.70
N PRO A 191 49.43 -33.70 -51.79
CA PRO A 191 50.69 -34.13 -52.38
C PRO A 191 51.43 -32.90 -52.97
N ASN A 192 52.74 -32.82 -52.72
CA ASN A 192 53.66 -31.73 -53.09
C ASN A 192 53.88 -31.53 -54.62
N THR A 193 52.90 -31.88 -55.44
CA THR A 193 52.86 -31.62 -56.88
C THR A 193 51.62 -30.77 -57.19
N SER A 194 51.65 -29.50 -56.83
CA SER A 194 50.67 -28.50 -57.28
C SER A 194 51.39 -27.43 -58.12
N PRO A 195 50.94 -27.15 -59.36
CA PRO A 195 51.70 -26.46 -60.41
C PRO A 195 51.74 -24.92 -60.27
N TYR A 196 51.51 -24.38 -59.08
CA TYR A 196 51.38 -22.93 -58.83
C TYR A 196 52.43 -22.41 -57.84
N MET A 197 53.71 -22.67 -58.11
CA MET A 197 54.78 -21.80 -57.58
C MET A 197 55.32 -20.92 -58.73
N PRO A 198 55.22 -19.58 -58.64
CA PRO A 198 55.91 -18.71 -59.59
C PRO A 198 57.42 -18.73 -59.30
N GLY A 199 58.22 -18.98 -60.34
CA GLY A 199 59.68 -18.96 -60.24
C GLY A 199 60.18 -17.59 -59.81
N GLN A 200 61.03 -17.55 -58.78
CA GLN A 200 61.91 -16.41 -58.54
C GLN A 200 63.20 -16.64 -59.30
N SER A 201 63.32 -15.94 -60.43
CA SER A 201 64.56 -15.75 -61.18
C SER A 201 65.56 -14.90 -60.38
N ALA A 202 66.83 -15.28 -60.46
CA ALA A 202 67.98 -14.57 -59.91
C ALA A 202 68.28 -13.23 -60.60
N SER A 203 69.19 -12.45 -59.97
CA SER A 203 69.91 -11.20 -60.37
C SER A 203 69.42 -9.99 -59.57
N ILE A 204 70.20 -9.32 -58.70
CA ILE A 204 71.66 -9.03 -58.66
C ILE A 204 72.29 -9.54 -57.35
#